data_AF-A0A6B8KA14-F1
#
_entry.id   AF-A0A6B8KA14-F1
#
_cell.length_a   1.000
_cell.length_b   1.000
_cell.length_c   1.000
_cell.angle_alpha   90.00
_cell.angle_beta   90.00
_cell.angle_gamma   90.00
#
_symmetry.space_group_name_H-M   'P 1'
#
loop_
_entity.id
_entity.type
_entity.pdbx_description
1 polymer ?
#
loop_
_entity_poly.entity_id
_entity_poly.type
_entity_poly.pdbx_seq_one_letter_code
_entity_poly.pdbx_strand_id
1 'polypeptide(L)'
;MHILSKSAVMAAVSLAAFFRVAAGSAGEVAVEGLALDFGSVSFRIPRLAADGTTLTAAQIKESLRVGSAAALEERLAGLSASRLLIPEIYILAASKERRVELVYRDVALENIAAGRAASMRAASLEETVGGEGGGRIVARFSGIRAKGVDLRQIAHVAASPRADRAEAARDLEEEASIDSVSVALPDAGVELRAGKVSASGLRARALAEPLLRFAGAPAQASAPQAESAARGILDILGSFEAATIEARDLSLSGASGAEKKPYGVKIGSATLKKLAGGVSEEGRIEGFALEAADGGRVAFGRLAFRRLDFARLAAPGEQRPWMLSGAQLADLSADLPDSDSNGRLAFKVAAAEADLADFREGLPTRGSLRLDRFDLDLAALGDSTATAQFAALGYRNVELSANLKAEWLDRSKEAIVEQARIAAKDIGTLELTGRLGDVSGLVFSANPAVSRTAMLAMTARRLEITLEGGGLIDRLLAQEARASGADTASLRASYAGDVKKIVSAWLEDGDKARRIAEAAGKFIETPKRLRIILQSPKGVGLLEALARKPGDVLNTLEAQADAE
;
A
#
# COMPACT_ATOMS: atom_id res chain seq x y z
N MET A 1 -9.76 -0.12 13.08
CA MET A 1 -10.20 0.07 14.49
C MET A 1 -9.14 -0.39 15.49
N HIS A 2 -8.92 -1.68 15.75
CA HIS A 2 -8.16 -2.17 16.92
C HIS A 2 -6.73 -1.62 17.15
N ILE A 3 -5.99 -1.16 16.14
CA ILE A 3 -4.68 -0.52 16.37
C ILE A 3 -4.83 0.93 16.86
N LEU A 4 -5.90 1.63 16.48
CA LEU A 4 -6.15 3.04 16.81
C LEU A 4 -6.98 3.23 18.08
N SER A 5 -7.73 2.21 18.52
CA SER A 5 -8.29 2.19 19.90
C SER A 5 -7.18 2.20 20.97
N LYS A 6 -5.95 1.78 20.62
CA LYS A 6 -4.79 1.86 21.53
C LYS A 6 -4.32 3.30 21.73
N SER A 7 -4.47 4.17 20.72
CA SER A 7 -4.24 5.61 20.88
C SER A 7 -5.25 6.24 21.85
N ALA A 8 -6.52 5.81 21.81
CA ALA A 8 -7.55 6.23 22.76
C ALA A 8 -7.23 5.86 24.22
N VAL A 9 -6.51 4.75 24.41
CA VAL A 9 -6.24 4.17 25.73
C VAL A 9 -4.86 4.56 26.28
N MET A 10 -3.82 4.67 25.44
CA MET A 10 -2.58 5.38 25.77
C MET A 10 -2.87 6.82 26.22
N ALA A 11 -3.82 7.47 25.55
CA ALA A 11 -4.29 8.78 25.93
C ALA A 11 -5.04 8.82 27.29
N ALA A 12 -5.37 7.66 27.86
CA ALA A 12 -6.09 7.53 29.13
C ALA A 12 -5.27 6.87 30.26
N VAL A 13 -4.14 6.22 29.96
CA VAL A 13 -3.04 5.96 30.93
C VAL A 13 -2.52 7.27 31.52
N SER A 14 -2.54 8.31 30.70
CA SER A 14 -2.03 9.65 31.01
C SER A 14 -2.90 10.44 32.00
N LEU A 15 -4.09 9.94 32.36
CA LEU A 15 -5.02 10.56 33.32
C LEU A 15 -4.65 10.20 34.77
N ALA A 16 -3.37 10.30 35.14
CA ALA A 16 -2.87 9.70 36.37
C ALA A 16 -1.76 10.48 37.11
N ALA A 17 -1.94 11.78 37.36
CA ALA A 17 -1.59 12.52 38.61
C ALA A 17 -1.99 14.02 38.51
N PHE A 18 -1.50 14.86 39.47
CA PHE A 18 -0.81 16.16 39.27
C PHE A 18 -1.21 17.28 40.23
N PHE A 19 -0.22 18.14 40.55
CA PHE A 19 -0.23 19.59 40.82
C PHE A 19 1.25 20.01 41.10
N ARG A 20 1.55 21.25 41.55
CA ARG A 20 2.90 21.89 41.53
C ARG A 20 3.96 21.44 42.56
N VAL A 21 5.19 21.91 42.31
CA VAL A 21 6.35 22.02 43.23
C VAL A 21 6.78 23.48 43.37
N ALA A 22 7.02 23.92 44.61
CA ALA A 22 8.09 24.89 44.92
C ALA A 22 9.18 24.11 45.68
N ALA A 23 10.46 24.24 45.30
CA ALA A 23 11.49 23.26 45.65
C ALA A 23 11.59 22.97 47.16
N GLY A 24 11.21 21.75 47.56
CA GLY A 24 11.24 21.27 48.93
C GLY A 24 11.29 19.75 48.97
N SER A 25 12.00 19.19 49.95
CA SER A 25 12.22 17.75 50.12
C SER A 25 10.97 17.06 50.67
N ALA A 26 10.06 16.66 49.78
CA ALA A 26 8.87 15.86 50.10
C ALA A 26 9.13 14.37 49.84
N GLY A 27 8.62 13.51 50.73
CA GLY A 27 8.59 12.06 50.53
C GLY A 27 7.46 11.61 49.58
N GLU A 28 7.31 10.28 49.43
CA GLU A 28 6.26 9.67 48.60
C GLU A 28 4.86 10.17 48.99
N VAL A 29 4.11 10.68 48.01
CA VAL A 29 2.70 11.05 48.15
C VAL A 29 1.83 9.96 47.52
N ALA A 30 1.23 9.11 48.35
CA ALA A 30 0.37 8.02 47.90
C ALA A 30 -1.11 8.45 47.75
N VAL A 31 -1.76 7.91 46.73
CA VAL A 31 -3.15 8.17 46.33
C VAL A 31 -3.84 6.82 46.12
N GLU A 32 -4.56 6.37 47.14
CA GLU A 32 -5.26 5.09 47.14
C GLU A 32 -6.68 5.20 46.57
N GLY A 33 -7.15 4.15 45.88
CA GLY A 33 -8.54 3.97 45.46
C GLY A 33 -9.06 5.08 44.55
N LEU A 34 -8.36 5.36 43.44
CA LEU A 34 -8.81 6.31 42.44
C LEU A 34 -9.70 5.61 41.40
N ALA A 35 -10.89 6.16 41.17
CA ALA A 35 -11.80 5.75 40.11
C ALA A 35 -12.26 6.96 39.29
N LEU A 36 -12.23 6.85 37.96
CA LEU A 36 -12.67 7.89 37.03
C LEU A 36 -13.72 7.30 36.08
N ASP A 37 -14.76 8.06 35.76
CA ASP A 37 -15.88 7.61 34.93
C ASP A 37 -16.15 8.63 33.81
N PHE A 38 -16.08 8.16 32.57
CA PHE A 38 -16.33 8.90 31.33
C PHE A 38 -17.55 8.32 30.59
N GLY A 39 -18.54 7.80 31.32
CA GLY A 39 -19.83 7.34 30.82
C GLY A 39 -19.80 5.90 30.30
N SER A 40 -19.20 5.68 29.12
CA SER A 40 -19.02 4.32 28.56
C SER A 40 -17.65 3.71 28.85
N VAL A 41 -16.75 4.48 29.47
CA VAL A 41 -15.38 4.08 29.82
C VAL A 41 -15.11 4.44 31.27
N SER A 42 -14.63 3.46 32.05
CA SER A 42 -14.29 3.63 33.47
C SER A 42 -12.86 3.19 33.76
N PHE A 43 -12.23 3.85 34.72
CA PHE A 43 -10.84 3.65 35.13
C PHE A 43 -10.79 3.32 36.62
N ARG A 44 -9.90 2.39 36.99
CA ARG A 44 -9.60 2.04 38.37
C ARG A 44 -8.08 1.97 38.52
N ILE A 45 -7.57 2.80 39.41
CA ILE A 45 -6.16 2.91 39.77
C ILE A 45 -6.08 2.60 41.27
N PRO A 46 -5.68 1.37 41.66
CA PRO A 46 -5.70 0.96 43.07
C PRO A 46 -4.80 1.82 43.95
N ARG A 47 -3.57 2.11 43.46
CA ARG A 47 -2.60 3.02 44.06
C ARG A 47 -1.88 3.81 42.98
N LEU A 48 -1.66 5.09 43.24
CA LEU A 48 -0.76 5.98 42.51
C LEU A 48 0.19 6.59 43.54
N ALA A 49 1.50 6.53 43.28
CA ALA A 49 2.53 7.15 44.10
C ALA A 49 3.23 8.28 43.33
N ALA A 50 3.56 9.37 44.02
CA ALA A 50 4.22 10.53 43.44
C ALA A 50 5.43 10.98 44.29
N ASP A 51 6.61 11.03 43.68
CA ASP A 51 7.87 11.42 44.31
C ASP A 51 8.28 12.83 43.87
N GLY A 52 8.92 13.59 44.76
CA GLY A 52 9.45 14.92 44.43
C GLY A 52 8.35 15.89 44.01
N THR A 53 7.24 15.92 44.75
CA THR A 53 6.05 16.73 44.48
C THR A 53 5.61 17.46 45.76
N THR A 54 5.20 18.74 45.73
CA THR A 54 4.77 19.44 46.97
C THR A 54 3.26 19.36 47.15
N LEU A 55 2.74 18.14 47.13
CA LEU A 55 1.31 17.89 47.02
C LEU A 55 0.70 17.11 48.16
N THR A 56 -0.56 17.44 48.40
CA THR A 56 -1.49 16.55 49.06
C THR A 56 -2.07 15.54 48.07
N ALA A 57 -2.37 14.33 48.54
CA ALA A 57 -3.13 13.35 47.77
C ALA A 57 -4.49 13.89 47.28
N ALA A 58 -5.11 14.82 48.03
CA ALA A 58 -6.36 15.48 47.65
C ALA A 58 -6.22 16.35 46.39
N GLN A 59 -5.12 17.10 46.26
CA GLN A 59 -4.82 17.86 45.04
C GLN A 59 -4.65 16.91 43.85
N ILE A 60 -3.88 15.83 43.99
CA ILE A 60 -3.68 14.83 42.93
C ILE A 60 -5.02 14.20 42.49
N LYS A 61 -5.99 14.01 43.41
CA LYS A 61 -7.34 13.55 43.04
C LYS A 61 -8.16 14.60 42.29
N GLU A 62 -8.07 15.89 42.64
CA GLU A 62 -8.86 16.95 41.96
C GLU A 62 -8.37 17.24 40.53
N SER A 63 -7.06 17.19 40.25
CA SER A 63 -6.56 17.41 38.88
C SER A 63 -7.13 16.37 37.89
N LEU A 64 -7.34 15.14 38.37
CA LEU A 64 -7.87 14.03 37.60
C LEU A 64 -9.41 13.93 37.60
N ARG A 65 -10.10 14.67 38.46
CA ARG A 65 -11.55 14.49 38.67
C ARG A 65 -12.34 14.77 37.39
N VAL A 66 -13.25 13.87 37.05
CA VAL A 66 -14.19 14.03 35.92
C VAL A 66 -15.37 14.92 36.35
N GLY A 67 -15.97 15.65 35.41
CA GLY A 67 -17.06 16.60 35.72
C GLY A 67 -16.60 17.81 36.56
N SER A 68 -15.37 18.28 36.35
CA SER A 68 -14.94 19.60 36.85
C SER A 68 -15.34 20.70 35.86
N ALA A 69 -15.40 21.95 36.33
CA ALA A 69 -15.81 23.09 35.51
C ALA A 69 -14.69 23.61 34.58
N ALA A 70 -13.44 23.34 34.91
CA ALA A 70 -12.29 23.54 34.02
C ALA A 70 -12.15 22.38 33.02
N ALA A 71 -11.42 22.59 31.93
CA ALA A 71 -11.04 21.52 31.01
C ALA A 71 -9.98 20.59 31.64
N LEU A 72 -9.84 19.37 31.11
CA LEU A 72 -8.94 18.35 31.71
C LEU A 72 -7.47 18.71 31.44
N GLU A 73 -7.17 19.15 30.23
CA GLU A 73 -5.91 19.71 29.77
C GLU A 73 -5.45 20.93 30.61
N GLU A 74 -6.38 21.75 31.12
CA GLU A 74 -6.09 22.87 32.02
C GLU A 74 -5.69 22.38 33.42
N ARG A 75 -6.45 21.43 33.99
CA ARG A 75 -6.08 20.81 35.29
C ARG A 75 -4.73 20.11 35.20
N LEU A 76 -4.50 19.41 34.09
CA LEU A 76 -3.24 18.73 33.81
C LEU A 76 -2.07 19.71 33.55
N ALA A 77 -2.29 21.01 33.36
CA ALA A 77 -1.21 22.00 33.37
C ALA A 77 -0.66 22.30 34.78
N GLY A 78 -1.36 21.89 35.85
CA GLY A 78 -0.90 22.06 37.23
C GLY A 78 0.32 21.21 37.60
N LEU A 79 0.62 20.16 36.84
CA LEU A 79 1.61 19.10 37.08
C LEU A 79 3.01 19.62 37.52
N SER A 80 3.57 19.08 38.60
CA SER A 80 5.01 18.83 38.80
C SER A 80 5.24 17.61 39.69
N ALA A 81 6.06 16.65 39.26
CA ALA A 81 6.60 15.58 40.09
C ALA A 81 7.94 15.10 39.50
N SER A 82 8.87 14.63 40.35
CA SER A 82 10.10 13.99 39.86
C SER A 82 9.80 12.62 39.24
N ARG A 83 8.86 11.87 39.83
CA ARG A 83 8.43 10.56 39.36
C ARG A 83 6.98 10.29 39.73
N LEU A 84 6.31 9.47 38.94
CA LEU A 84 5.03 8.82 39.26
C LEU A 84 5.14 7.32 39.07
N LEU A 85 4.55 6.54 39.97
CA LEU A 85 4.47 5.08 39.89
C LEU A 85 3.01 4.63 40.08
N ILE A 86 2.52 3.80 39.16
CA ILE A 86 1.16 3.27 39.16
C ILE A 86 1.24 1.76 38.85
N PRO A 87 1.19 0.88 39.88
CA PRO A 87 1.41 -0.56 39.69
C PRO A 87 0.39 -1.24 38.77
N GLU A 88 -0.87 -0.77 38.77
CA GLU A 88 -1.92 -1.27 37.89
C GLU A 88 -2.87 -0.14 37.47
N ILE A 89 -3.25 -0.12 36.18
CA ILE A 89 -4.39 0.67 35.69
C ILE A 89 -5.36 -0.30 35.02
N TYR A 90 -6.53 -0.48 35.62
CA TYR A 90 -7.63 -1.26 35.04
C TYR A 90 -8.61 -0.31 34.33
N ILE A 91 -8.94 -0.61 33.08
CA ILE A 91 -9.79 0.19 32.21
C ILE A 91 -10.90 -0.72 31.68
N LEU A 92 -12.15 -0.29 31.79
CA LEU A 92 -13.31 -1.00 31.26
C LEU A 92 -14.13 -0.05 30.39
N ALA A 93 -14.11 -0.29 29.08
CA ALA A 93 -15.06 0.29 28.14
C ALA A 93 -16.16 -0.73 27.83
N ALA A 94 -17.43 -0.35 28.01
CA ALA A 94 -18.54 -1.29 27.90
C ALA A 94 -19.79 -0.66 27.27
N SER A 95 -20.45 -1.43 26.42
CA SER A 95 -21.82 -1.24 25.95
C SER A 95 -22.58 -2.57 26.06
N LYS A 96 -23.85 -2.62 25.62
CA LYS A 96 -24.67 -3.85 25.74
C LYS A 96 -24.09 -5.03 24.95
N GLU A 97 -23.52 -4.76 23.79
CA GLU A 97 -23.02 -5.78 22.85
C GLU A 97 -21.52 -6.05 23.01
N ARG A 98 -20.75 -5.11 23.58
CA ARG A 98 -19.29 -5.10 23.50
C ARG A 98 -18.66 -4.71 24.83
N ARG A 99 -17.69 -5.51 25.26
CA ARG A 99 -16.86 -5.29 26.45
C ARG A 99 -15.38 -5.27 26.05
N VAL A 100 -14.68 -4.23 26.45
CA VAL A 100 -13.23 -4.07 26.26
C VAL A 100 -12.62 -3.82 27.64
N GLU A 101 -11.79 -4.76 28.08
CA GLU A 101 -11.00 -4.65 29.31
C GLU A 101 -9.55 -4.40 28.94
N LEU A 102 -8.91 -3.40 29.54
CA LEU A 102 -7.48 -3.16 29.38
C LEU A 102 -6.80 -3.04 30.74
N VAL A 103 -5.65 -3.69 30.89
CA VAL A 103 -4.86 -3.70 32.13
C VAL A 103 -3.42 -3.33 31.82
N TYR A 104 -2.98 -2.16 32.31
CA TYR A 104 -1.57 -1.79 32.32
C TYR A 104 -0.91 -2.23 33.63
N ARG A 105 0.37 -2.60 33.56
CA ARG A 105 1.20 -2.97 34.72
C ARG A 105 2.46 -2.14 34.80
N ASP A 106 2.84 -1.77 36.02
CA ASP A 106 4.07 -1.06 36.37
C ASP A 106 4.30 0.19 35.50
N VAL A 107 3.29 1.06 35.46
CA VAL A 107 3.39 2.33 34.73
C VAL A 107 4.24 3.30 35.55
N ALA A 108 5.24 3.90 34.91
CA ALA A 108 6.13 4.89 35.50
C ALA A 108 6.23 6.12 34.58
N LEU A 109 6.13 7.32 35.15
CA LEU A 109 6.49 8.57 34.47
C LEU A 109 7.65 9.23 35.21
N GLU A 110 8.54 9.90 34.47
CA GLU A 110 9.78 10.48 34.99
C GLU A 110 9.95 11.94 34.55
N ASN A 111 10.46 12.78 35.45
CA ASN A 111 10.72 14.22 35.28
C ASN A 111 9.54 14.95 34.64
N ILE A 112 8.48 15.17 35.42
CA ILE A 112 7.19 15.60 34.91
C ILE A 112 6.88 17.05 35.33
N ALA A 113 6.64 17.94 34.36
CA ALA A 113 6.50 19.37 34.57
C ALA A 113 5.43 20.01 33.67
N ALA A 114 4.54 20.82 34.27
CA ALA A 114 3.46 21.60 33.65
C ALA A 114 2.57 20.85 32.64
N GLY A 115 2.48 19.52 32.78
CA GLY A 115 1.70 18.62 31.92
C GLY A 115 2.51 17.59 31.15
N ARG A 116 3.85 17.74 31.09
CA ARG A 116 4.74 16.99 30.20
C ARG A 116 5.70 16.10 30.96
N ALA A 117 5.80 14.82 30.61
CA ALA A 117 6.77 13.87 31.15
C ALA A 117 7.95 13.67 30.21
N ALA A 118 9.18 13.74 30.73
CA ALA A 118 10.37 13.48 29.92
C ALA A 118 10.42 12.04 29.39
N SER A 119 9.94 11.06 30.19
CA SER A 119 9.67 9.72 29.69
C SER A 119 8.52 9.02 30.44
N MET A 120 7.88 8.07 29.75
CA MET A 120 6.94 7.10 30.31
C MET A 120 7.47 5.68 30.07
N ARG A 121 7.19 4.75 30.97
CA ARG A 121 7.35 3.30 30.79
C ARG A 121 6.13 2.56 31.31
N ALA A 122 5.85 1.37 30.77
CA ALA A 122 4.97 0.39 31.39
C ALA A 122 5.50 -1.03 31.08
N ALA A 123 5.49 -1.93 32.07
CA ALA A 123 5.99 -3.29 31.87
C ALA A 123 5.15 -4.07 30.86
N SER A 124 3.82 -3.97 30.98
CA SER A 124 2.89 -4.57 30.02
C SER A 124 1.56 -3.84 29.89
N LEU A 125 0.86 -4.17 28.80
CA LEU A 125 -0.57 -3.96 28.59
C LEU A 125 -1.20 -5.30 28.17
N GLU A 126 -2.36 -5.63 28.69
CA GLU A 126 -3.26 -6.64 28.13
C GLU A 126 -4.61 -6.01 27.77
N GLU A 127 -5.09 -6.23 26.55
CA GLU A 127 -6.41 -5.83 26.02
C GLU A 127 -7.20 -7.12 25.77
N THR A 128 -8.35 -7.29 26.44
CA THR A 128 -9.32 -8.37 26.13
C THR A 128 -10.62 -7.76 25.62
N VAL A 129 -11.08 -8.26 24.47
CA VAL A 129 -12.36 -7.87 23.86
C VAL A 129 -13.25 -9.08 23.74
N GLY A 130 -14.53 -8.91 24.10
CA GLY A 130 -15.59 -9.89 23.92
C GLY A 130 -16.97 -9.23 23.98
N GLY A 131 -18.03 -10.02 23.90
CA GLY A 131 -19.40 -9.53 23.90
C GLY A 131 -20.38 -10.53 23.31
N GLU A 132 -21.66 -10.17 23.24
CA GLU A 132 -22.66 -11.01 22.55
C GLU A 132 -22.50 -10.87 21.03
N GLY A 133 -22.41 -12.00 20.32
CA GLY A 133 -22.29 -12.03 18.85
C GLY A 133 -20.94 -11.58 18.27
N GLY A 134 -19.94 -11.27 19.10
CA GLY A 134 -18.58 -10.89 18.66
C GLY A 134 -17.51 -11.89 19.12
N GLY A 135 -16.61 -12.27 18.23
CA GLY A 135 -15.48 -13.16 18.55
C GLY A 135 -14.48 -12.53 19.52
N ARG A 136 -13.88 -13.35 20.38
CA ARG A 136 -12.93 -12.91 21.41
C ARG A 136 -11.61 -12.48 20.77
N ILE A 137 -11.03 -11.41 21.30
CA ILE A 137 -9.70 -10.93 20.93
C ILE A 137 -8.89 -10.72 22.22
N VAL A 138 -7.64 -11.16 22.23
CA VAL A 138 -6.68 -10.90 23.31
C VAL A 138 -5.43 -10.29 22.69
N ALA A 139 -5.07 -9.07 23.06
CA ALA A 139 -3.81 -8.45 22.67
C ALA A 139 -2.91 -8.20 23.89
N ARG A 140 -1.63 -8.45 23.72
CA ARG A 140 -0.58 -8.30 24.75
C ARG A 140 0.55 -7.45 24.21
N PHE A 141 1.09 -6.60 25.08
CA PHE A 141 2.18 -5.69 24.77
C PHE A 141 3.18 -5.70 25.92
N SER A 142 4.47 -5.65 25.65
CA SER A 142 5.50 -5.55 26.68
C SER A 142 6.58 -4.52 26.35
N GLY A 143 7.28 -4.03 27.39
CA GLY A 143 8.38 -3.07 27.22
C GLY A 143 7.92 -1.74 26.61
N ILE A 144 6.75 -1.26 27.01
CA ILE A 144 6.18 0.00 26.50
C ILE A 144 7.00 1.17 27.05
N ARG A 145 7.44 2.07 26.17
CA ARG A 145 8.19 3.28 26.54
C ARG A 145 7.84 4.44 25.61
N ALA A 146 7.80 5.66 26.16
CA ALA A 146 7.68 6.90 25.38
C ALA A 146 8.59 8.01 25.93
N LYS A 147 8.85 9.04 25.11
CA LYS A 147 9.59 10.27 25.46
C LYS A 147 8.74 11.52 25.16
N GLY A 148 8.99 12.60 25.89
CA GLY A 148 8.39 13.91 25.60
C GLY A 148 6.87 13.93 25.61
N VAL A 149 6.25 13.22 26.55
CA VAL A 149 4.82 12.89 26.57
C VAL A 149 4.02 14.08 27.12
N ASP A 150 3.19 14.76 26.32
CA ASP A 150 2.30 15.84 26.78
C ASP A 150 0.91 15.29 27.15
N LEU A 151 0.73 15.00 28.44
CA LEU A 151 -0.51 14.39 28.95
C LEU A 151 -1.73 15.30 28.74
N ARG A 152 -1.52 16.61 28.56
CA ARG A 152 -2.60 17.59 28.30
C ARG A 152 -3.09 17.51 26.86
N GLN A 153 -2.18 17.43 25.88
CA GLN A 153 -2.56 17.28 24.47
C GLN A 153 -3.20 15.92 24.24
N ILE A 154 -2.66 14.90 24.91
CA ILE A 154 -3.27 13.57 25.03
C ILE A 154 -4.71 13.64 25.56
N ALA A 155 -4.95 14.32 26.69
CA ALA A 155 -6.28 14.44 27.27
C ALA A 155 -7.26 15.20 26.37
N HIS A 156 -6.80 16.29 25.74
CA HIS A 156 -7.56 17.05 24.75
C HIS A 156 -8.01 16.16 23.58
N VAL A 157 -7.10 15.37 23.00
CA VAL A 157 -7.43 14.44 21.89
C VAL A 157 -8.37 13.30 22.32
N ALA A 158 -8.30 12.84 23.57
CA ALA A 158 -9.15 11.78 24.09
C ALA A 158 -10.58 12.23 24.44
N ALA A 159 -10.70 13.36 25.15
CA ALA A 159 -11.91 13.76 25.87
C ALA A 159 -12.57 15.03 25.32
N SER A 160 -11.83 15.93 24.67
CA SER A 160 -12.35 17.20 24.15
C SER A 160 -12.74 17.06 22.67
N PRO A 161 -13.91 17.58 22.24
CA PRO A 161 -14.24 17.72 20.83
C PRO A 161 -13.47 18.89 20.21
N ARG A 162 -13.11 18.78 18.93
CA ARG A 162 -12.43 19.83 18.18
C ARG A 162 -13.34 21.04 17.97
N ALA A 163 -13.11 22.09 18.76
CA ALA A 163 -13.85 23.34 18.68
C ALA A 163 -13.58 24.14 17.39
N ASP A 164 -12.34 24.13 16.89
CA ASP A 164 -11.96 24.78 15.64
C ASP A 164 -11.52 23.75 14.58
N ARG A 165 -12.16 23.78 13.41
CA ARG A 165 -11.80 22.91 12.28
C ARG A 165 -10.39 23.20 11.72
N ALA A 166 -9.86 24.40 11.95
CA ALA A 166 -8.49 24.79 11.61
C ALA A 166 -7.47 24.46 12.72
N GLU A 167 -7.86 23.80 13.82
CA GLU A 167 -6.94 23.34 14.87
C GLU A 167 -5.78 22.54 14.23
N ALA A 168 -4.54 22.98 14.49
CA ALA A 168 -3.34 22.33 14.03
C ALA A 168 -2.92 21.22 15.01
N ALA A 169 -2.40 20.11 14.48
CA ALA A 169 -1.86 19.04 15.31
C ALA A 169 -0.67 19.53 16.17
N ARG A 170 -0.63 19.08 17.43
CA ARG A 170 0.42 19.38 18.40
C ARG A 170 1.04 18.08 18.92
N ASP A 171 2.24 18.18 19.44
CA ASP A 171 3.03 17.02 19.90
C ASP A 171 2.33 16.27 21.05
N LEU A 172 2.14 14.96 20.85
CA LEU A 172 1.71 14.01 21.87
C LEU A 172 2.94 13.39 22.55
N GLU A 173 3.86 12.85 21.74
CA GLU A 173 5.05 12.09 22.16
C GLU A 173 6.18 12.32 21.13
N GLU A 174 7.42 12.48 21.59
CA GLU A 174 8.59 12.64 20.71
C GLU A 174 8.99 11.30 20.08
N GLU A 175 8.97 10.23 20.87
CA GLU A 175 9.27 8.86 20.48
C GLU A 175 8.38 7.90 21.29
N ALA A 176 7.94 6.81 20.65
CA ALA A 176 7.25 5.68 21.28
C ALA A 176 7.91 4.35 20.87
N SER A 177 7.92 3.36 21.76
CA SER A 177 8.35 1.98 21.45
C SER A 177 7.65 0.92 22.30
N ILE A 178 7.47 -0.27 21.73
CA ILE A 178 6.97 -1.48 22.36
C ILE A 178 7.88 -2.65 21.93
N ASP A 179 8.34 -3.47 22.87
CA ASP A 179 9.31 -4.57 22.64
C ASP A 179 8.66 -5.89 22.23
N SER A 180 7.38 -6.10 22.51
CA SER A 180 6.62 -7.17 21.86
C SER A 180 5.16 -6.82 21.73
N VAL A 181 4.54 -7.35 20.67
CA VAL A 181 3.10 -7.37 20.46
C VAL A 181 2.69 -8.81 20.16
N SER A 182 1.61 -9.29 20.78
CA SER A 182 0.88 -10.49 20.37
C SER A 182 -0.61 -10.15 20.31
N VAL A 183 -1.34 -10.65 19.32
CA VAL A 183 -2.79 -10.50 19.17
C VAL A 183 -3.37 -11.85 18.75
N ALA A 184 -4.10 -12.50 19.64
CA ALA A 184 -4.82 -13.73 19.35
C ALA A 184 -6.30 -13.43 19.08
N LEU A 185 -6.86 -14.10 18.07
CA LEU A 185 -8.28 -14.19 17.77
C LEU A 185 -8.67 -15.68 17.89
N PRO A 186 -8.90 -16.21 19.12
CA PRO A 186 -8.95 -17.65 19.36
C PRO A 186 -10.03 -18.36 18.54
N ASP A 187 -11.19 -17.72 18.37
CA ASP A 187 -12.34 -18.29 17.67
C ASP A 187 -12.10 -18.42 16.15
N ALA A 188 -11.19 -17.60 15.61
CA ALA A 188 -10.72 -17.67 14.23
C ALA A 188 -9.48 -18.56 14.07
N GLY A 189 -8.84 -18.99 15.17
CA GLY A 189 -7.56 -19.69 15.14
C GLY A 189 -6.40 -18.86 14.59
N VAL A 190 -6.48 -17.52 14.66
CA VAL A 190 -5.45 -16.61 14.13
C VAL A 190 -4.64 -15.97 15.25
N GLU A 191 -3.33 -15.92 15.10
CA GLU A 191 -2.42 -15.14 15.94
C GLU A 191 -1.54 -14.21 15.09
N LEU A 192 -1.34 -12.99 15.57
CA LEU A 192 -0.40 -12.01 15.03
C LEU A 192 0.63 -11.67 16.10
N ARG A 193 1.89 -11.45 15.72
CA ARG A 193 2.97 -10.98 16.59
C ARG A 193 3.83 -9.92 15.90
N ALA A 194 4.54 -9.10 16.69
CA ALA A 194 5.62 -8.25 16.23
C ALA A 194 6.72 -8.15 17.31
N GLY A 195 7.99 -8.28 16.91
CA GLY A 195 9.15 -8.22 17.81
C GLY A 195 9.67 -6.81 18.11
N LYS A 196 9.19 -5.79 17.39
CA LYS A 196 9.24 -4.39 17.83
C LYS A 196 8.19 -3.54 17.12
N VAL A 197 7.63 -2.56 17.80
CA VAL A 197 6.90 -1.44 17.18
C VAL A 197 7.45 -0.13 17.74
N SER A 198 7.65 0.87 16.91
CA SER A 198 8.12 2.20 17.33
C SER A 198 7.64 3.31 16.40
N ALA A 199 7.51 4.52 16.92
CA ALA A 199 7.17 5.71 16.13
C ALA A 199 7.86 6.95 16.70
N SER A 200 7.94 8.02 15.90
CA SER A 200 8.57 9.28 16.28
C SER A 200 7.86 10.49 15.69
N GLY A 201 7.96 11.64 16.37
CA GLY A 201 7.28 12.88 16.03
C GLY A 201 5.77 12.69 15.98
N LEU A 202 5.19 12.12 17.05
CA LEU A 202 3.77 11.80 17.14
C LEU A 202 3.00 13.06 17.51
N ARG A 203 2.11 13.50 16.61
CA ARG A 203 1.30 14.71 16.79
C ARG A 203 -0.16 14.39 16.54
N ALA A 204 -1.06 15.09 17.24
CA ALA A 204 -2.48 15.03 16.94
C ALA A 204 -3.20 16.32 17.33
N ARG A 205 -4.40 16.47 16.78
CA ARG A 205 -5.42 17.45 17.18
C ARG A 205 -6.67 16.71 17.68
N ALA A 206 -7.58 17.42 18.33
CA ALA A 206 -8.87 16.84 18.68
C ALA A 206 -9.65 16.36 17.43
N LEU A 207 -10.53 15.39 17.67
CA LEU A 207 -11.46 14.86 16.68
C LEU A 207 -12.80 15.62 16.74
N ALA A 208 -13.59 15.56 15.68
CA ALA A 208 -14.92 16.15 15.62
C ALA A 208 -15.87 15.61 16.72
N GLU A 209 -15.65 14.37 17.17
CA GLU A 209 -16.25 13.80 18.38
C GLU A 209 -15.16 13.17 19.24
N PRO A 210 -15.21 13.26 20.59
CA PRO A 210 -14.14 12.77 21.46
C PRO A 210 -13.79 11.30 21.21
N LEU A 211 -12.49 10.99 21.15
CA LEU A 211 -12.01 9.64 20.81
C LEU A 211 -12.54 8.55 21.78
N LEU A 212 -12.76 8.91 23.05
CA LEU A 212 -13.39 8.02 24.04
C LEU A 212 -14.81 7.56 23.66
N ARG A 213 -15.57 8.33 22.86
CA ARG A 213 -16.91 7.91 22.40
C ARG A 213 -16.86 6.62 21.57
N PHE A 214 -15.80 6.43 20.78
CA PHE A 214 -15.65 5.28 19.90
C PHE A 214 -15.25 3.99 20.65
N ALA A 215 -14.81 4.07 21.91
CA ALA A 215 -14.38 2.90 22.69
C ALA A 215 -15.54 1.92 23.00
N GLY A 216 -16.77 2.44 23.17
CA GLY A 216 -17.97 1.65 23.44
C GLY A 216 -18.84 1.34 22.21
N ALA A 217 -18.36 1.61 20.99
CA ALA A 217 -19.15 1.46 19.77
C ALA A 217 -19.67 0.01 19.58
N PRO A 218 -20.91 -0.17 19.06
CA PRO A 218 -21.53 -1.48 18.89
C PRO A 218 -20.73 -2.39 17.95
N ALA A 219 -20.95 -3.70 18.07
CA ALA A 219 -20.24 -4.69 17.25
C ALA A 219 -20.82 -4.74 15.82
N GLN A 220 -22.12 -4.46 15.68
CA GLN A 220 -22.82 -4.38 14.41
C GLN A 220 -23.32 -2.94 14.19
N ALA A 221 -23.13 -2.41 13.00
CA ALA A 221 -23.55 -1.05 12.64
C ALA A 221 -24.67 -1.11 11.59
N SER A 222 -25.81 -0.46 11.89
CA SER A 222 -26.78 -0.10 10.84
C SER A 222 -26.15 0.85 9.81
N ALA A 223 -26.70 0.96 8.60
CA ALA A 223 -26.11 1.77 7.54
C ALA A 223 -25.76 3.23 7.96
N PRO A 224 -26.62 3.98 8.69
CA PRO A 224 -26.26 5.32 9.18
C PRO A 224 -25.11 5.32 10.20
N GLN A 225 -25.00 4.28 11.02
CA GLN A 225 -23.88 4.11 11.96
C GLN A 225 -22.59 3.73 11.22
N ALA A 226 -22.67 2.95 10.13
CA ALA A 226 -21.54 2.59 9.29
C ALA A 226 -20.99 3.82 8.55
N GLU A 227 -21.86 4.67 8.00
CA GLU A 227 -21.46 5.98 7.44
C GLU A 227 -20.78 6.87 8.49
N SER A 228 -21.35 6.95 9.69
CA SER A 228 -20.75 7.74 10.79
C SER A 228 -19.37 7.19 11.19
N ALA A 229 -19.22 5.87 11.29
CA ALA A 229 -17.95 5.21 11.57
C ALA A 229 -16.91 5.45 10.47
N ALA A 230 -17.31 5.43 9.19
CA ALA A 230 -16.43 5.77 8.07
C ALA A 230 -15.94 7.23 8.15
N ARG A 231 -16.83 8.19 8.42
CA ARG A 231 -16.47 9.60 8.64
C ARG A 231 -15.54 9.77 9.85
N GLY A 232 -15.75 9.03 10.93
CA GLY A 232 -14.87 9.00 12.10
C GLY A 232 -13.47 8.45 11.78
N ILE A 233 -13.37 7.37 10.98
CA ILE A 233 -12.08 6.83 10.51
C ILE A 233 -11.33 7.87 9.67
N LEU A 234 -12.02 8.58 8.77
CA LEU A 234 -11.42 9.64 7.97
C LEU A 234 -10.92 10.82 8.82
N ASP A 235 -11.68 11.24 9.85
CA ASP A 235 -11.26 12.31 10.75
C ASP A 235 -10.08 11.90 11.65
N ILE A 236 -10.01 10.64 12.08
CA ILE A 236 -8.85 10.07 12.79
C ILE A 236 -7.60 10.09 11.90
N LEU A 237 -7.69 9.56 10.67
CA LEU A 237 -6.59 9.62 9.69
C LEU A 237 -6.19 11.07 9.38
N GLY A 238 -7.15 11.98 9.31
CA GLY A 238 -6.96 13.40 9.04
C GLY A 238 -6.53 14.25 10.24
N SER A 239 -6.33 13.67 11.43
CA SER A 239 -6.03 14.40 12.68
C SER A 239 -4.83 13.86 13.46
N PHE A 240 -4.16 12.83 12.94
CA PHE A 240 -2.96 12.22 13.50
C PHE A 240 -1.79 12.37 12.51
N GLU A 241 -0.60 12.66 13.03
CA GLU A 241 0.64 12.80 12.26
C GLU A 241 1.77 12.01 12.93
N ALA A 242 2.70 11.50 12.12
CA ALA A 242 3.91 10.82 12.58
C ALA A 242 5.08 11.05 11.61
N ALA A 243 6.24 11.45 12.13
CA ALA A 243 7.46 11.59 11.33
C ALA A 243 7.93 10.23 10.82
N THR A 244 7.84 9.18 11.63
CA THR A 244 8.05 7.78 11.22
C THR A 244 7.22 6.83 12.09
N ILE A 245 6.73 5.74 11.50
CA ILE A 245 6.18 4.57 12.18
C ILE A 245 6.92 3.34 11.63
N GLU A 246 7.41 2.46 12.49
CA GLU A 246 8.10 1.22 12.11
C GLU A 246 7.59 0.05 12.96
N ALA A 247 7.39 -1.10 12.32
CA ALA A 247 7.24 -2.39 12.97
C ALA A 247 8.29 -3.37 12.42
N ARG A 248 8.78 -4.27 13.27
CA ARG A 248 9.79 -5.28 12.93
C ARG A 248 9.38 -6.66 13.42
N ASP A 249 9.92 -7.68 12.77
CA ASP A 249 9.77 -9.09 13.13
C ASP A 249 8.29 -9.47 13.28
N LEU A 250 7.48 -9.08 12.28
CA LEU A 250 6.05 -9.35 12.27
C LEU A 250 5.81 -10.78 11.79
N SER A 251 4.90 -11.48 12.45
CA SER A 251 4.41 -12.78 11.99
C SER A 251 2.90 -12.88 12.17
N LEU A 252 2.21 -13.51 11.24
CA LEU A 252 0.81 -13.93 11.36
C LEU A 252 0.74 -15.43 11.08
N SER A 253 -0.01 -16.17 11.89
CA SER A 253 -0.34 -17.57 11.63
C SER A 253 -1.84 -17.79 11.79
N GLY A 254 -2.42 -18.61 10.92
CA GLY A 254 -3.86 -18.91 10.94
C GLY A 254 -4.19 -20.19 10.18
N ALA A 255 -5.48 -20.43 9.96
CA ALA A 255 -5.99 -21.53 9.15
C ALA A 255 -7.06 -21.02 8.16
N SER A 256 -7.12 -21.61 6.96
CA SER A 256 -8.01 -21.17 5.88
C SER A 256 -8.63 -22.36 5.10
N GLY A 257 -9.68 -22.06 4.32
CA GLY A 257 -10.46 -23.06 3.58
C GLY A 257 -11.33 -23.95 4.47
N ALA A 258 -12.15 -24.79 3.83
CA ALA A 258 -13.06 -25.71 4.54
C ALA A 258 -12.32 -26.72 5.44
N GLU A 259 -11.14 -27.16 5.00
CA GLU A 259 -10.28 -28.12 5.71
C GLU A 259 -9.40 -27.46 6.79
N LYS A 260 -9.50 -26.13 6.99
CA LYS A 260 -8.67 -25.35 7.93
C LYS A 260 -7.16 -25.61 7.77
N LYS A 261 -6.67 -25.54 6.53
CA LYS A 261 -5.24 -25.69 6.21
C LYS A 261 -4.45 -24.55 6.86
N PRO A 262 -3.38 -24.83 7.63
CA PRO A 262 -2.61 -23.78 8.27
C PRO A 262 -1.79 -22.98 7.25
N TYR A 263 -1.60 -21.70 7.55
CA TYR A 263 -0.74 -20.80 6.79
C TYR A 263 0.02 -19.86 7.75
N GLY A 264 1.21 -19.44 7.32
CA GLY A 264 2.05 -18.48 8.01
C GLY A 264 2.46 -17.34 7.09
N VAL A 265 2.54 -16.14 7.64
CA VAL A 265 3.07 -14.93 6.99
C VAL A 265 4.13 -14.33 7.91
N LYS A 266 5.26 -13.90 7.34
CA LYS A 266 6.36 -13.20 8.02
C LYS A 266 6.65 -11.90 7.28
N ILE A 267 6.99 -10.85 8.00
CA ILE A 267 7.46 -9.57 7.46
C ILE A 267 8.62 -9.10 8.35
N GLY A 268 9.82 -8.98 7.78
CA GLY A 268 11.02 -8.53 8.50
C GLY A 268 10.89 -7.10 9.02
N SER A 269 10.40 -6.16 8.21
CA SER A 269 9.96 -4.86 8.69
C SER A 269 8.87 -4.22 7.83
N ALA A 270 8.08 -3.34 8.43
CA ALA A 270 7.17 -2.42 7.76
C ALA A 270 7.41 -1.00 8.30
N THR A 271 7.40 0.01 7.44
CA THR A 271 7.73 1.40 7.79
C THR A 271 6.89 2.38 6.99
N LEU A 272 6.43 3.44 7.65
CA LEU A 272 5.80 4.62 7.06
C LEU A 272 6.57 5.86 7.53
N LYS A 273 6.68 6.91 6.69
CA LYS A 273 7.26 8.21 7.10
C LYS A 273 6.43 9.38 6.61
N LYS A 274 6.50 10.48 7.35
CA LYS A 274 5.81 11.75 7.05
C LYS A 274 4.31 11.48 6.83
N LEU A 275 3.70 10.76 7.78
CA LEU A 275 2.25 10.58 7.82
C LEU A 275 1.63 11.89 8.34
N ALA A 276 0.78 12.54 7.54
CA ALA A 276 -0.01 13.69 7.96
C ALA A 276 -1.29 13.80 7.11
N GLY A 277 -2.42 14.17 7.73
CA GLY A 277 -3.68 14.39 7.01
C GLY A 277 -4.21 13.17 6.23
N GLY A 278 -3.84 11.95 6.65
CA GLY A 278 -4.17 10.70 5.95
C GLY A 278 -3.25 10.33 4.79
N VAL A 279 -2.18 11.09 4.52
CA VAL A 279 -1.20 10.83 3.45
C VAL A 279 0.16 10.48 4.07
N SER A 280 0.87 9.49 3.50
CA SER A 280 2.26 9.15 3.88
C SER A 280 3.17 9.30 2.67
N GLU A 281 4.18 10.17 2.75
CA GLU A 281 5.07 10.48 1.62
C GLU A 281 6.06 9.35 1.28
N GLU A 282 6.41 8.49 2.24
CA GLU A 282 7.22 7.30 2.01
C GLU A 282 6.64 6.10 2.77
N GLY A 283 6.73 4.91 2.18
CA GLY A 283 6.41 3.64 2.86
C GLY A 283 7.24 2.47 2.31
N ARG A 284 7.50 1.46 3.15
CA ARG A 284 8.33 0.29 2.84
C ARG A 284 7.89 -0.93 3.64
N ILE A 285 7.95 -2.10 3.01
CA ILE A 285 7.81 -3.44 3.59
C ILE A 285 9.01 -4.24 3.08
N GLU A 286 9.70 -4.97 3.95
CA GLU A 286 10.87 -5.79 3.59
C GLU A 286 10.80 -7.18 4.23
N GLY A 287 11.28 -8.17 3.47
CA GLY A 287 11.31 -9.57 3.88
C GLY A 287 9.90 -10.14 4.10
N PHE A 288 9.00 -9.95 3.13
CA PHE A 288 7.69 -10.61 3.15
C PHE A 288 7.85 -12.07 2.71
N ALA A 289 7.26 -13.00 3.45
CA ALA A 289 7.11 -14.39 3.04
C ALA A 289 5.78 -14.96 3.55
N LEU A 290 5.04 -15.63 2.67
CA LEU A 290 3.85 -16.42 2.95
C LEU A 290 4.13 -17.89 2.61
N GLU A 291 3.75 -18.78 3.52
CA GLU A 291 3.87 -20.23 3.39
C GLU A 291 2.54 -20.88 3.80
N ALA A 292 1.92 -21.68 2.91
CA ALA A 292 0.66 -22.38 3.14
C ALA A 292 0.84 -23.91 3.09
N ALA A 293 0.00 -24.66 3.81
CA ALA A 293 0.14 -26.12 3.96
C ALA A 293 -0.22 -26.94 2.70
N ASP A 294 -0.79 -26.32 1.68
CA ASP A 294 -0.92 -26.86 0.31
C ASP A 294 0.38 -26.70 -0.53
N GLY A 295 1.44 -26.18 0.10
CA GLY A 295 2.71 -25.88 -0.55
C GLY A 295 2.71 -24.54 -1.29
N GLY A 296 1.67 -23.72 -1.20
CA GLY A 296 1.66 -22.36 -1.75
C GLY A 296 2.69 -21.47 -1.05
N ARG A 297 3.53 -20.80 -1.83
CA ARG A 297 4.53 -19.83 -1.35
C ARG A 297 4.46 -18.52 -2.14
N VAL A 298 4.60 -17.41 -1.44
CA VAL A 298 4.81 -16.07 -2.04
C VAL A 298 5.77 -15.29 -1.18
N ALA A 299 6.87 -14.76 -1.73
CA ALA A 299 7.83 -13.95 -1.00
C ALA A 299 8.32 -12.76 -1.82
N PHE A 300 8.62 -11.63 -1.17
CA PHE A 300 9.32 -10.51 -1.80
C PHE A 300 10.35 -9.87 -0.88
N GLY A 301 11.49 -9.48 -1.45
CA GLY A 301 12.59 -8.83 -0.72
C GLY A 301 12.20 -7.44 -0.23
N ARG A 302 11.61 -6.61 -1.10
CA ARG A 302 11.12 -5.27 -0.79
C ARG A 302 9.86 -4.92 -1.57
N LEU A 303 8.90 -4.26 -0.91
CA LEU A 303 7.85 -3.45 -1.53
C LEU A 303 7.93 -2.04 -0.92
N ALA A 304 8.02 -1.00 -1.74
CA ALA A 304 8.09 0.40 -1.30
C ALA A 304 7.15 1.28 -2.12
N PHE A 305 6.71 2.39 -1.53
CA PHE A 305 5.91 3.40 -2.20
C PHE A 305 6.37 4.82 -1.86
N ARG A 306 6.10 5.74 -2.79
CA ARG A 306 6.26 7.19 -2.66
C ARG A 306 4.89 7.85 -2.80
N ARG A 307 4.47 8.52 -1.72
CA ARG A 307 3.20 9.24 -1.54
C ARG A 307 1.96 8.38 -1.75
N LEU A 308 1.32 7.96 -0.66
CA LEU A 308 0.05 7.23 -0.66
C LEU A 308 -1.01 7.94 0.19
N ASP A 309 -2.19 8.15 -0.39
CA ASP A 309 -3.37 8.74 0.26
C ASP A 309 -4.28 7.64 0.84
N PHE A 310 -4.18 7.40 2.16
CA PHE A 310 -5.00 6.42 2.88
C PHE A 310 -6.43 6.89 3.12
N ALA A 311 -6.67 8.21 3.14
CA ALA A 311 -8.02 8.75 3.31
C ALA A 311 -8.92 8.37 2.13
N ARG A 312 -8.39 8.40 0.89
CA ARG A 312 -9.13 7.89 -0.29
C ARG A 312 -9.42 6.39 -0.20
N LEU A 313 -8.47 5.58 0.29
CA LEU A 313 -8.67 4.13 0.45
C LEU A 313 -9.76 3.81 1.49
N ALA A 314 -9.98 4.69 2.47
CA ALA A 314 -10.99 4.53 3.52
C ALA A 314 -12.39 5.07 3.15
N ALA A 315 -12.59 5.60 1.93
CA ALA A 315 -13.84 6.22 1.48
C ALA A 315 -14.49 5.49 0.27
N PRO A 316 -14.89 4.21 0.41
CA PRO A 316 -15.50 3.46 -0.68
C PRO A 316 -16.88 4.03 -1.07
N GLY A 317 -16.96 4.65 -2.24
CA GLY A 317 -18.20 5.20 -2.80
C GLY A 317 -17.97 6.43 -3.67
N GLU A 318 -17.00 7.29 -3.30
CA GLU A 318 -16.57 8.38 -4.17
C GLU A 318 -15.56 7.85 -5.20
N GLN A 319 -15.79 8.13 -6.49
CA GLN A 319 -14.89 7.72 -7.60
C GLN A 319 -13.62 8.59 -7.66
N ARG A 320 -12.91 8.76 -6.54
CA ARG A 320 -11.61 9.44 -6.52
C ARG A 320 -10.50 8.41 -6.74
N PRO A 321 -9.68 8.50 -7.81
CA PRO A 321 -8.50 7.66 -7.92
C PRO A 321 -7.56 7.91 -6.73
N TRP A 322 -7.00 6.82 -6.21
CA TRP A 322 -6.03 6.84 -5.12
C TRP A 322 -4.71 7.40 -5.64
N MET A 323 -4.13 8.34 -4.89
CA MET A 323 -2.91 9.01 -5.32
C MET A 323 -1.69 8.19 -4.89
N LEU A 324 -0.95 7.67 -5.87
CA LEU A 324 0.34 7.01 -5.72
C LEU A 324 1.34 7.72 -6.64
N SER A 325 2.41 8.32 -6.09
CA SER A 325 3.45 8.97 -6.93
C SER A 325 4.62 8.06 -7.32
N GLY A 326 4.69 6.86 -6.76
CA GLY A 326 5.54 5.79 -7.28
C GLY A 326 5.55 4.54 -6.40
N ALA A 327 5.96 3.41 -6.96
CA ALA A 327 6.14 2.15 -6.25
C ALA A 327 7.38 1.39 -6.75
N GLN A 328 7.98 0.58 -5.89
CA GLN A 328 9.06 -0.35 -6.21
C GLN A 328 8.78 -1.69 -5.54
N LEU A 329 8.89 -2.77 -6.29
CA LEU A 329 8.89 -4.15 -5.84
C LEU A 329 10.22 -4.78 -6.24
N ALA A 330 10.83 -5.58 -5.37
CA ALA A 330 12.08 -6.29 -5.64
C ALA A 330 12.03 -7.73 -5.09
N ASP A 331 12.67 -8.64 -5.82
CA ASP A 331 12.84 -10.06 -5.49
C ASP A 331 11.52 -10.79 -5.20
N LEU A 332 10.46 -10.50 -5.98
CA LEU A 332 9.21 -11.25 -5.88
C LEU A 332 9.42 -12.67 -6.41
N SER A 333 8.89 -13.65 -5.67
CA SER A 333 8.75 -15.04 -6.10
C SER A 333 7.39 -15.58 -5.65
N ALA A 334 6.80 -16.42 -6.49
CA ALA A 334 5.59 -17.17 -6.18
C ALA A 334 5.73 -18.61 -6.70
N ASP A 335 5.17 -19.55 -5.95
CA ASP A 335 5.14 -20.97 -6.25
C ASP A 335 3.83 -21.50 -5.67
N LEU A 336 2.76 -21.45 -6.48
CA LEU A 336 1.38 -21.68 -6.06
C LEU A 336 0.85 -22.99 -6.64
N PRO A 337 0.08 -23.80 -5.89
CA PRO A 337 -0.71 -24.88 -6.50
C PRO A 337 -1.73 -24.29 -7.48
N ASP A 338 -1.93 -24.96 -8.61
CA ASP A 338 -3.10 -24.71 -9.46
C ASP A 338 -4.36 -25.30 -8.81
N SER A 339 -5.51 -24.65 -8.98
CA SER A 339 -6.82 -25.20 -8.57
C SER A 339 -7.45 -26.07 -9.66
N ASP A 340 -7.06 -25.87 -10.90
CA ASP A 340 -7.77 -26.37 -12.09
C ASP A 340 -6.95 -27.48 -12.80
N SER A 341 -5.72 -27.75 -12.37
CA SER A 341 -4.86 -28.82 -12.86
C SER A 341 -3.93 -29.39 -11.79
N ASN A 342 -3.16 -30.44 -12.10
CA ASN A 342 -2.07 -30.94 -11.26
C ASN A 342 -0.78 -30.08 -11.34
N GLY A 343 -0.82 -28.95 -12.06
CA GLY A 343 0.30 -28.02 -12.23
C GLY A 343 0.51 -27.06 -11.06
N ARG A 344 1.47 -26.16 -11.24
CA ARG A 344 1.83 -25.10 -10.29
C ARG A 344 2.17 -23.81 -11.04
N LEU A 345 1.64 -22.69 -10.57
CA LEU A 345 2.03 -21.36 -11.05
C LEU A 345 3.29 -20.92 -10.30
N ALA A 346 4.46 -21.21 -10.89
CA ALA A 346 5.76 -20.79 -10.37
C ALA A 346 6.37 -19.68 -11.22
N PHE A 347 6.63 -18.52 -10.62
CA PHE A 347 7.27 -17.38 -11.29
C PHE A 347 8.09 -16.51 -10.35
N LYS A 348 8.95 -15.67 -10.93
CA LYS A 348 9.78 -14.67 -10.23
C LYS A 348 9.72 -13.33 -10.95
N VAL A 349 10.00 -12.24 -10.23
CA VAL A 349 10.23 -10.90 -10.79
C VAL A 349 11.40 -10.28 -10.04
N ALA A 350 12.47 -9.92 -10.75
CA ALA A 350 13.64 -9.31 -10.12
C ALA A 350 13.33 -7.91 -9.58
N ALA A 351 12.68 -7.07 -10.39
CA ALA A 351 12.14 -5.79 -9.95
C ALA A 351 10.90 -5.38 -10.75
N ALA A 352 10.00 -4.62 -10.14
CA ALA A 352 8.95 -3.89 -10.84
C ALA A 352 8.81 -2.49 -10.25
N GLU A 353 8.75 -1.46 -11.07
CA GLU A 353 8.74 -0.05 -10.64
C GLU A 353 7.70 0.76 -11.39
N ALA A 354 7.17 1.77 -10.71
CA ALA A 354 6.33 2.81 -11.26
C ALA A 354 6.78 4.16 -10.70
N ASP A 355 6.95 5.16 -11.57
CA ASP A 355 7.10 6.57 -11.18
C ASP A 355 5.99 7.37 -11.87
N LEU A 356 5.20 8.12 -11.09
CA LEU A 356 3.94 8.72 -11.52
C LEU A 356 3.89 10.18 -11.07
N ALA A 357 3.67 11.09 -12.03
CA ALA A 357 3.77 12.53 -11.85
C ALA A 357 2.59 13.28 -12.49
N ASP A 358 2.51 14.58 -12.14
CA ASP A 358 1.65 15.58 -12.78
C ASP A 358 0.18 15.15 -12.90
N PHE A 359 -0.53 15.14 -11.77
CA PHE A 359 -1.84 14.50 -11.67
C PHE A 359 -3.00 15.44 -12.08
N ARG A 360 -3.91 14.94 -12.93
CA ARG A 360 -5.16 15.56 -13.35
C ARG A 360 -6.34 14.67 -12.95
N GLU A 361 -7.34 15.23 -12.24
CA GLU A 361 -8.41 14.47 -11.57
C GLU A 361 -7.91 13.34 -10.62
N GLY A 362 -6.62 13.35 -10.27
CA GLY A 362 -5.96 12.30 -9.50
C GLY A 362 -5.45 11.10 -10.32
N LEU A 363 -5.50 11.16 -11.66
CA LEU A 363 -4.73 10.28 -12.55
C LEU A 363 -3.44 10.98 -13.01
N PRO A 364 -2.29 10.28 -13.13
CA PRO A 364 -1.03 10.88 -13.56
C PRO A 364 -1.06 11.19 -15.06
N THR A 365 -0.61 12.39 -15.47
CA THR A 365 -0.42 12.74 -16.88
C THR A 365 1.01 12.52 -17.38
N ARG A 366 1.94 12.11 -16.50
CA ARG A 366 3.29 11.65 -16.87
C ARG A 366 3.70 10.47 -15.98
N GLY A 367 4.38 9.49 -16.56
CA GLY A 367 4.94 8.40 -15.77
C GLY A 367 5.79 7.41 -16.55
N SER A 368 6.46 6.54 -15.79
CA SER A 368 7.22 5.40 -16.31
C SER A 368 6.92 4.15 -15.51
N LEU A 369 6.74 3.03 -16.20
CA LEU A 369 6.64 1.68 -15.64
C LEU A 369 7.84 0.85 -16.09
N ARG A 370 8.32 -0.04 -15.23
CA ARG A 370 9.47 -0.92 -15.49
C ARG A 370 9.24 -2.29 -14.85
N LEU A 371 9.65 -3.35 -15.54
CA LEU A 371 9.56 -4.74 -15.11
C LEU A 371 10.85 -5.44 -15.54
N ASP A 372 11.69 -5.82 -14.57
CA ASP A 372 12.93 -6.55 -14.81
C ASP A 372 12.71 -8.04 -14.55
N ARG A 373 12.99 -8.86 -15.57
CA ARG A 373 13.06 -10.33 -15.48
C ARG A 373 11.88 -10.93 -14.71
N PHE A 374 10.68 -10.74 -15.26
CA PHE A 374 9.58 -11.67 -15.01
C PHE A 374 9.97 -13.01 -15.64
N ASP A 375 10.10 -14.04 -14.82
CA ASP A 375 10.57 -15.38 -15.18
C ASP A 375 9.50 -16.41 -14.78
N LEU A 376 8.78 -16.95 -15.76
CA LEU A 376 7.69 -17.90 -15.59
C LEU A 376 8.16 -19.32 -15.94
N ASP A 377 8.05 -20.26 -15.00
CA ASP A 377 8.36 -21.66 -15.23
C ASP A 377 7.22 -22.35 -16.01
N LEU A 378 7.48 -22.72 -17.26
CA LEU A 378 6.50 -23.39 -18.11
C LEU A 378 6.37 -24.89 -17.81
N ALA A 379 7.39 -25.49 -17.20
CA ALA A 379 7.36 -26.90 -16.81
C ALA A 379 6.56 -27.10 -15.51
N ALA A 380 6.55 -26.10 -14.62
CA ALA A 380 5.70 -26.10 -13.43
C ALA A 380 4.19 -26.06 -13.77
N LEU A 381 3.80 -25.31 -14.80
CA LEU A 381 2.40 -25.10 -15.20
C LEU A 381 1.66 -26.35 -15.72
N GLY A 382 2.35 -27.46 -15.96
CA GLY A 382 1.73 -28.72 -16.42
C GLY A 382 1.29 -28.72 -17.89
N ASP A 383 0.51 -29.74 -18.25
CA ASP A 383 0.16 -30.08 -19.64
C ASP A 383 -1.01 -29.24 -20.18
N SER A 384 -0.73 -27.99 -20.53
CA SER A 384 -1.65 -27.12 -21.29
C SER A 384 -1.25 -27.06 -22.77
N THR A 385 -2.19 -26.77 -23.66
CA THR A 385 -1.90 -26.59 -25.10
C THR A 385 -0.90 -25.46 -25.35
N ALA A 386 -0.85 -24.43 -24.50
CA ALA A 386 0.11 -23.33 -24.59
C ALA A 386 1.52 -23.77 -24.13
N THR A 387 1.65 -24.38 -22.95
CA THR A 387 2.95 -24.87 -22.44
C THR A 387 3.55 -25.92 -23.37
N ALA A 388 2.73 -26.81 -23.94
CA ALA A 388 3.17 -27.80 -24.93
C ALA A 388 3.81 -27.17 -26.19
N GLN A 389 3.27 -26.06 -26.70
CA GLN A 389 3.83 -25.36 -27.87
C GLN A 389 5.19 -24.73 -27.57
N PHE A 390 5.32 -24.04 -26.43
CA PHE A 390 6.60 -23.47 -26.00
C PHE A 390 7.63 -24.57 -25.67
N ALA A 391 7.21 -25.69 -25.07
CA ALA A 391 8.07 -26.84 -24.80
C ALA A 391 8.59 -27.51 -26.09
N ALA A 392 7.76 -27.62 -27.14
CA ALA A 392 8.17 -28.13 -28.45
C ALA A 392 9.23 -27.25 -29.13
N LEU A 393 9.11 -25.92 -28.96
CA LEU A 393 10.12 -24.92 -29.36
C LEU A 393 11.35 -24.88 -28.42
N GLY A 394 11.39 -25.74 -27.40
CA GLY A 394 12.52 -25.90 -26.48
C GLY A 394 12.63 -24.81 -25.41
N TYR A 395 11.55 -24.11 -25.07
CA TYR A 395 11.51 -23.19 -23.93
C TYR A 395 11.11 -23.98 -22.67
N ARG A 396 11.84 -23.79 -21.57
CA ARG A 396 11.47 -24.30 -20.23
C ARG A 396 10.83 -23.22 -19.36
N ASN A 397 11.16 -21.97 -19.64
CA ASN A 397 10.68 -20.79 -18.94
C ASN A 397 10.53 -19.63 -19.94
N VAL A 398 9.73 -18.62 -19.57
CA VAL A 398 9.63 -17.35 -20.29
C VAL A 398 10.20 -16.26 -19.40
N GLU A 399 11.41 -15.80 -19.71
CA GLU A 399 12.04 -14.64 -19.08
C GLU A 399 11.81 -13.40 -19.96
N LEU A 400 11.07 -12.41 -19.44
CA LEU A 400 10.80 -11.14 -20.11
C LEU A 400 11.13 -9.95 -19.22
N SER A 401 11.50 -8.83 -19.84
CA SER A 401 11.59 -7.51 -19.21
C SER A 401 10.83 -6.50 -20.05
N ALA A 402 10.17 -5.54 -19.41
CA ALA A 402 9.36 -4.53 -20.09
C ALA A 402 9.59 -3.14 -19.50
N ASN A 403 9.43 -2.11 -20.32
CA ASN A 403 9.31 -0.74 -19.87
C ASN A 403 8.24 0.03 -20.64
N LEU A 404 7.76 1.11 -20.05
CA LEU A 404 6.90 2.11 -20.66
C LEU A 404 7.27 3.46 -20.08
N LYS A 405 7.40 4.49 -20.92
CA LYS A 405 7.51 5.89 -20.52
C LYS A 405 6.60 6.73 -21.40
N ALA A 406 5.69 7.46 -20.76
CA ALA A 406 4.70 8.27 -21.46
C ALA A 406 4.36 9.56 -20.70
N GLU A 407 4.02 10.59 -21.46
CA GLU A 407 3.53 11.87 -20.94
C GLU A 407 2.43 12.46 -21.82
N TRP A 408 1.66 13.39 -21.24
CA TRP A 408 0.63 14.16 -21.93
C TRP A 408 0.81 15.66 -21.71
N LEU A 409 0.71 16.42 -22.79
CA LEU A 409 1.03 17.84 -22.85
C LEU A 409 -0.24 18.68 -22.99
N ASP A 410 -0.72 19.26 -21.87
CA ASP A 410 -1.96 20.07 -21.85
C ASP A 410 -1.90 21.30 -22.79
N ARG A 411 -0.72 21.74 -23.23
CA ARG A 411 -0.58 22.85 -24.19
C ARG A 411 -0.85 22.44 -25.64
N SER A 412 -0.33 21.30 -26.11
CA SER A 412 -0.52 20.83 -27.48
C SER A 412 -1.67 19.81 -27.63
N LYS A 413 -2.21 19.29 -26.52
CA LYS A 413 -3.17 18.17 -26.49
C LYS A 413 -2.60 16.91 -27.15
N GLU A 414 -1.33 16.64 -26.89
CA GLU A 414 -0.63 15.45 -27.38
C GLU A 414 -0.31 14.50 -26.23
N ALA A 415 -0.38 13.19 -26.50
CA ALA A 415 0.26 12.18 -25.67
C ALA A 415 1.47 11.62 -26.41
N ILE A 416 2.60 11.50 -25.71
CA ILE A 416 3.86 10.99 -26.23
C ILE A 416 4.16 9.69 -25.50
N VAL A 417 4.35 8.61 -26.26
CA VAL A 417 4.99 7.38 -25.78
C VAL A 417 6.46 7.51 -26.17
N GLU A 418 7.28 7.93 -25.21
CA GLU A 418 8.72 8.11 -25.41
C GLU A 418 9.41 6.77 -25.68
N GLN A 419 9.00 5.72 -24.95
CA GLN A 419 9.46 4.35 -25.13
C GLN A 419 8.43 3.37 -24.58
N ALA A 420 8.21 2.26 -25.30
CA ALA A 420 7.55 1.08 -24.80
C ALA A 420 8.30 -0.15 -25.32
N ARG A 421 9.21 -0.71 -24.52
CA ARG A 421 10.08 -1.85 -24.90
C ARG A 421 9.66 -3.11 -24.17
N ILE A 422 9.56 -4.23 -24.88
CA ILE A 422 9.33 -5.58 -24.33
C ILE A 422 10.41 -6.49 -24.90
N ALA A 423 11.35 -6.92 -24.06
CA ALA A 423 12.43 -7.83 -24.41
C ALA A 423 12.15 -9.21 -23.80
N ALA A 424 12.03 -10.24 -24.63
CA ALA A 424 11.84 -11.62 -24.21
C ALA A 424 13.06 -12.48 -24.60
N LYS A 425 13.65 -13.14 -23.61
CA LYS A 425 14.85 -13.96 -23.75
C LYS A 425 14.63 -15.09 -24.74
N ASP A 426 15.64 -15.34 -25.58
CA ASP A 426 15.62 -16.33 -26.66
C ASP A 426 14.43 -16.19 -27.66
N ILE A 427 13.70 -15.06 -27.63
CA ILE A 427 12.57 -14.74 -28.51
C ILE A 427 12.95 -13.55 -29.39
N GLY A 428 13.21 -12.40 -28.76
CA GLY A 428 13.47 -11.12 -29.42
C GLY A 428 13.01 -9.92 -28.58
N THR A 429 13.16 -8.72 -29.12
CA THR A 429 12.64 -7.48 -28.50
C THR A 429 11.70 -6.75 -29.46
N LEU A 430 10.58 -6.26 -28.92
CA LEU A 430 9.75 -5.23 -29.53
C LEU A 430 10.02 -3.90 -28.82
N GLU A 431 10.23 -2.82 -29.58
CA GLU A 431 10.21 -1.45 -29.07
C GLU A 431 9.25 -0.59 -29.89
N LEU A 432 8.46 0.23 -29.20
CA LEU A 432 7.47 1.12 -29.80
C LEU A 432 7.65 2.53 -29.23
N THR A 433 7.66 3.53 -30.12
CA THR A 433 7.52 4.95 -29.74
C THR A 433 6.36 5.56 -30.52
N GLY A 434 5.72 6.60 -29.99
CA GLY A 434 4.51 7.14 -30.61
C GLY A 434 4.13 8.54 -30.16
N ARG A 435 3.37 9.22 -31.03
CA ARG A 435 2.73 10.51 -30.74
C ARG A 435 1.28 10.44 -31.15
N LEU A 436 0.40 10.71 -30.20
CA LEU A 436 -1.04 10.80 -30.37
C LEU A 436 -1.44 12.28 -30.23
N GLY A 437 -2.21 12.80 -31.18
CA GLY A 437 -2.77 14.14 -31.16
C GLY A 437 -4.24 14.15 -30.71
N ASP A 438 -4.77 15.36 -30.53
CA ASP A 438 -6.19 15.60 -30.18
C ASP A 438 -6.63 14.96 -28.85
N VAL A 439 -5.64 14.67 -28.00
CA VAL A 439 -5.81 14.05 -26.68
C VAL A 439 -6.35 15.09 -25.71
N SER A 440 -7.67 15.21 -25.65
CA SER A 440 -8.33 16.12 -24.72
C SER A 440 -8.07 15.71 -23.25
N GLY A 441 -8.03 16.69 -22.34
CA GLY A 441 -7.84 16.42 -20.90
C GLY A 441 -8.96 15.60 -20.25
N LEU A 442 -10.04 15.30 -20.98
CA LEU A 442 -11.14 14.44 -20.56
C LEU A 442 -10.77 12.95 -20.53
N VAL A 443 -9.67 12.52 -21.17
CA VAL A 443 -9.18 11.12 -21.05
C VAL A 443 -8.82 10.77 -19.60
N PHE A 444 -8.45 11.77 -18.80
CA PHE A 444 -8.16 11.64 -17.36
C PHE A 444 -9.41 11.77 -16.48
N SER A 445 -10.63 11.84 -17.05
CA SER A 445 -11.85 11.90 -16.25
C SER A 445 -12.04 10.63 -15.42
N ALA A 446 -12.34 10.80 -14.14
CA ALA A 446 -12.72 9.69 -13.26
C ALA A 446 -14.01 8.96 -13.70
N ASN A 447 -14.85 9.59 -14.54
CA ASN A 447 -16.01 8.95 -15.15
C ASN A 447 -15.57 8.10 -16.37
N PRO A 448 -15.72 6.76 -16.35
CA PRO A 448 -15.23 5.90 -17.43
C PRO A 448 -15.90 6.15 -18.79
N ALA A 449 -17.15 6.61 -18.82
CA ALA A 449 -17.83 6.91 -20.09
C ALA A 449 -17.26 8.18 -20.74
N VAL A 450 -16.96 9.22 -19.95
CA VAL A 450 -16.30 10.44 -20.42
C VAL A 450 -14.88 10.15 -20.90
N SER A 451 -14.10 9.42 -20.10
CA SER A 451 -12.72 9.01 -20.45
C SER A 451 -12.67 8.19 -21.74
N ARG A 452 -13.51 7.15 -21.87
CA ARG A 452 -13.60 6.34 -23.10
C ARG A 452 -14.01 7.17 -24.32
N THR A 453 -15.01 8.04 -24.18
CA THR A 453 -15.47 8.91 -25.30
C THR A 453 -14.36 9.86 -25.75
N ALA A 454 -13.59 10.41 -24.81
CA ALA A 454 -12.43 11.24 -25.11
C ALA A 454 -11.29 10.48 -25.82
N MET A 455 -11.09 9.19 -25.50
CA MET A 455 -10.08 8.36 -26.17
C MET A 455 -10.41 8.08 -27.63
N LEU A 456 -11.70 7.96 -27.98
CA LEU A 456 -12.13 7.70 -29.36
C LEU A 456 -11.87 8.89 -30.32
N ALA A 457 -11.69 10.10 -29.78
CA ALA A 457 -11.38 11.31 -30.53
C ALA A 457 -9.87 11.51 -30.79
N MET A 458 -8.99 10.69 -30.20
CA MET A 458 -7.54 10.80 -30.36
C MET A 458 -7.12 10.43 -31.81
N THR A 459 -6.04 11.06 -32.29
CA THR A 459 -5.44 10.74 -33.60
C THR A 459 -4.02 10.16 -33.46
N ALA A 460 -3.68 9.16 -34.26
CA ALA A 460 -2.29 8.73 -34.41
C ALA A 460 -1.54 9.71 -35.32
N ARG A 461 -0.52 10.40 -34.80
CA ARG A 461 0.31 11.38 -35.54
C ARG A 461 1.64 10.78 -35.99
N ARG A 462 2.27 9.96 -35.13
CA ARG A 462 3.44 9.13 -35.47
C ARG A 462 3.40 7.83 -34.68
N LEU A 463 3.81 6.73 -35.31
CA LEU A 463 4.08 5.44 -34.70
C LEU A 463 5.39 4.91 -35.27
N GLU A 464 6.29 4.45 -34.41
CA GLU A 464 7.57 3.86 -34.81
C GLU A 464 7.77 2.55 -34.05
N ILE A 465 7.93 1.47 -34.81
CA ILE A 465 8.03 0.09 -34.32
C ILE A 465 9.41 -0.43 -34.70
N THR A 466 10.12 -1.03 -33.75
CA THR A 466 11.39 -1.72 -33.96
C THR A 466 11.29 -3.14 -33.41
N LEU A 467 11.68 -4.14 -34.20
CA LEU A 467 11.87 -5.53 -33.78
C LEU A 467 13.37 -5.87 -33.83
N GLU A 468 13.89 -6.54 -32.81
CA GLU A 468 15.32 -6.89 -32.68
C GLU A 468 15.49 -8.36 -32.26
N GLY A 469 16.35 -9.10 -32.97
CA GLY A 469 16.63 -10.52 -32.71
C GLY A 469 15.59 -11.50 -33.26
N GLY A 470 16.05 -12.73 -33.58
CA GLY A 470 15.25 -13.76 -34.26
C GLY A 470 15.09 -15.10 -33.52
N GLY A 471 15.35 -15.17 -32.22
CA GLY A 471 15.44 -16.44 -31.49
C GLY A 471 14.21 -17.34 -31.61
N LEU A 472 13.00 -16.75 -31.68
CA LEU A 472 11.76 -17.49 -31.92
C LEU A 472 11.67 -18.03 -33.36
N ILE A 473 12.08 -17.24 -34.36
CA ILE A 473 12.11 -17.64 -35.77
C ILE A 473 13.12 -18.79 -35.96
N ASP A 474 14.30 -18.68 -35.33
CA ASP A 474 15.35 -19.69 -35.41
C ASP A 474 14.93 -21.00 -34.74
N ARG A 475 14.27 -20.95 -33.58
CA ARG A 475 13.70 -22.14 -32.91
C ARG A 475 12.60 -22.80 -33.74
N LEU A 476 11.72 -22.01 -34.36
CA LEU A 476 10.65 -22.50 -35.24
C LEU A 476 11.21 -23.17 -36.51
N LEU A 477 12.12 -22.50 -37.22
CA LEU A 477 12.77 -23.06 -38.41
C LEU A 477 13.59 -24.31 -38.07
N ALA A 478 14.27 -24.33 -36.92
CA ALA A 478 14.98 -25.53 -36.46
C ALA A 478 14.03 -26.67 -36.07
N GLN A 479 12.78 -26.40 -35.65
CA GLN A 479 11.76 -27.42 -35.42
C GLN A 479 11.23 -27.97 -36.75
N GLU A 480 10.91 -27.09 -37.71
CA GLU A 480 10.43 -27.50 -39.03
C GLU A 480 11.48 -28.29 -39.82
N ALA A 481 12.77 -27.91 -39.75
CA ALA A 481 13.88 -28.68 -40.32
C ALA A 481 13.97 -30.10 -39.74
N ARG A 482 13.73 -30.25 -38.42
CA ARG A 482 13.70 -31.56 -37.75
C ARG A 482 12.48 -32.41 -38.12
N ALA A 483 11.35 -31.79 -38.47
CA ALA A 483 10.12 -32.49 -38.85
C ALA A 483 10.09 -32.89 -40.34
N SER A 484 10.55 -31.99 -41.22
CA SER A 484 10.54 -32.16 -42.68
C SER A 484 11.81 -32.82 -43.24
N GLY A 485 12.92 -32.80 -42.49
CA GLY A 485 14.24 -33.19 -42.98
C GLY A 485 14.88 -32.20 -43.95
N ALA A 486 14.27 -31.03 -44.18
CA ALA A 486 14.77 -30.01 -45.08
C ALA A 486 15.89 -29.14 -44.46
N ASP A 487 16.73 -28.56 -45.32
CA ASP A 487 17.76 -27.61 -44.92
C ASP A 487 17.17 -26.32 -44.33
N THR A 488 17.69 -25.90 -43.18
CA THR A 488 17.24 -24.72 -42.43
C THR A 488 17.44 -23.41 -43.21
N ALA A 489 18.48 -23.29 -44.05
CA ALA A 489 18.69 -22.08 -44.85
C ALA A 489 17.64 -21.97 -45.98
N SER A 490 17.34 -23.09 -46.64
CA SER A 490 16.29 -23.23 -47.64
C SER A 490 14.90 -22.94 -47.05
N LEU A 491 14.61 -23.47 -45.85
CA LEU A 491 13.37 -23.17 -45.12
C LEU A 491 13.27 -21.68 -44.75
N ARG A 492 14.35 -21.06 -44.27
CA ARG A 492 14.39 -19.61 -43.96
C ARG A 492 14.11 -18.77 -45.20
N ALA A 493 14.69 -19.12 -46.35
CA ALA A 493 14.47 -18.42 -47.61
C ALA A 493 13.00 -18.53 -48.09
N SER A 494 12.37 -19.71 -47.96
CA SER A 494 10.94 -19.85 -48.26
C SER A 494 10.10 -19.01 -47.30
N TYR A 495 10.33 -19.13 -45.98
CA TYR A 495 9.58 -18.42 -44.96
C TYR A 495 9.68 -16.89 -45.11
N ALA A 496 10.86 -16.37 -45.47
CA ALA A 496 11.04 -14.96 -45.83
C ALA A 496 10.25 -14.56 -47.09
N GLY A 497 10.23 -15.41 -48.12
CA GLY A 497 9.43 -15.23 -49.32
C GLY A 497 7.92 -15.26 -49.04
N ASP A 498 7.46 -16.09 -48.11
CA ASP A 498 6.06 -16.22 -47.73
C ASP A 498 5.62 -15.06 -46.82
N VAL A 499 6.46 -14.60 -45.89
CA VAL A 499 6.24 -13.36 -45.12
C VAL A 499 6.13 -12.14 -46.06
N LYS A 500 6.98 -12.04 -47.10
CA LYS A 500 6.85 -10.98 -48.12
C LYS A 500 5.47 -10.99 -48.79
N LYS A 501 4.94 -12.16 -49.16
CA LYS A 501 3.59 -12.31 -49.76
C LYS A 501 2.48 -11.92 -48.77
N ILE A 502 2.53 -12.48 -47.55
CA ILE A 502 1.50 -12.28 -46.51
C ILE A 502 1.39 -10.80 -46.11
N VAL A 503 2.52 -10.13 -45.90
CA VAL A 503 2.55 -8.70 -45.54
C VAL A 503 2.06 -7.82 -46.69
N SER A 504 2.45 -8.12 -47.94
CA SER A 504 1.98 -7.36 -49.11
C SER A 504 0.47 -7.49 -49.33
N ALA A 505 -0.07 -8.71 -49.18
CA ALA A 505 -1.51 -8.98 -49.31
C ALA A 505 -2.33 -8.35 -48.18
N TRP A 506 -1.84 -8.40 -46.93
CA TRP A 506 -2.53 -7.81 -45.77
C TRP A 506 -2.56 -6.27 -45.81
N LEU A 507 -1.53 -5.65 -46.40
CA LEU A 507 -1.41 -4.20 -46.60
C LEU A 507 -1.88 -3.73 -47.99
N GLU A 508 -2.57 -4.59 -48.75
CA GLU A 508 -3.19 -4.32 -50.06
C GLU A 508 -2.26 -3.73 -51.14
N ASP A 509 -1.17 -4.43 -51.44
CA ASP A 509 -0.42 -4.37 -52.72
C ASP A 509 -0.15 -2.98 -53.33
N GLY A 510 0.43 -2.08 -52.52
CA GLY A 510 0.97 -0.78 -52.97
C GLY A 510 2.45 -0.60 -52.67
N ASP A 511 3.08 0.45 -53.20
CA ASP A 511 4.53 0.69 -53.06
C ASP A 511 4.99 0.94 -51.62
N LYS A 512 4.07 1.24 -50.68
CA LYS A 512 4.35 1.30 -49.24
C LYS A 512 4.32 -0.11 -48.63
N ALA A 513 3.32 -0.92 -48.99
CA ALA A 513 3.17 -2.31 -48.55
C ALA A 513 4.38 -3.15 -48.98
N ARG A 514 4.80 -3.03 -50.25
CA ARG A 514 5.99 -3.71 -50.81
C ARG A 514 7.26 -3.41 -50.00
N ARG A 515 7.54 -2.15 -49.69
CA ARG A 515 8.71 -1.76 -48.88
C ARG A 515 8.68 -2.34 -47.46
N ILE A 516 7.51 -2.36 -46.81
CA ILE A 516 7.34 -2.97 -45.48
C ILE A 516 7.54 -4.50 -45.57
N ALA A 517 7.00 -5.15 -46.61
CA ALA A 517 7.15 -6.57 -46.85
C ALA A 517 8.61 -6.97 -47.19
N GLU A 518 9.31 -6.20 -48.01
CA GLU A 518 10.73 -6.36 -48.34
C GLU A 518 11.60 -6.29 -47.08
N ALA A 519 11.41 -5.26 -46.25
CA ALA A 519 12.12 -5.10 -44.99
C ALA A 519 11.81 -6.25 -44.01
N ALA A 520 10.53 -6.62 -43.86
CA ALA A 520 10.12 -7.74 -43.01
C ALA A 520 10.74 -9.07 -43.46
N GLY A 521 10.76 -9.34 -44.76
CA GLY A 521 11.40 -10.54 -45.32
C GLY A 521 12.93 -10.53 -45.18
N LYS A 522 13.59 -9.38 -45.37
CA LYS A 522 15.04 -9.25 -45.09
C LYS A 522 15.33 -9.53 -43.61
N PHE A 523 14.46 -9.10 -42.69
CA PHE A 523 14.59 -9.45 -41.28
C PHE A 523 14.41 -10.95 -41.02
N ILE A 524 13.53 -11.67 -41.72
CA ILE A 524 13.49 -13.14 -41.63
C ILE A 524 14.79 -13.77 -42.15
N GLU A 525 15.39 -13.24 -43.22
CA GLU A 525 16.67 -13.71 -43.78
C GLU A 525 17.86 -13.44 -42.84
N THR A 526 17.86 -12.29 -42.15
CA THR A 526 18.91 -11.86 -41.21
C THR A 526 18.27 -11.08 -40.04
N PRO A 527 17.88 -11.76 -38.95
CA PRO A 527 17.06 -11.17 -37.90
C PRO A 527 17.88 -10.38 -36.87
N LYS A 528 18.54 -9.31 -37.34
CA LYS A 528 19.18 -8.31 -36.47
C LYS A 528 18.16 -7.30 -35.99
N ARG A 529 17.64 -6.50 -36.93
CA ARG A 529 16.73 -5.37 -36.68
C ARG A 529 15.79 -5.16 -37.86
N LEU A 530 14.53 -4.87 -37.56
CA LEU A 530 13.50 -4.36 -38.47
C LEU A 530 12.92 -3.10 -37.84
N ARG A 531 12.82 -2.02 -38.60
CA ARG A 531 12.23 -0.75 -38.17
C ARG A 531 11.17 -0.30 -39.16
N ILE A 532 10.05 0.17 -38.64
CA ILE A 532 8.91 0.67 -39.42
C ILE A 532 8.45 1.99 -38.80
N ILE A 533 8.43 3.06 -39.60
CA ILE A 533 7.96 4.39 -39.19
C ILE A 533 6.72 4.74 -40.00
N LEU A 534 5.64 5.07 -39.30
CA LEU A 534 4.36 5.51 -39.85
C LEU A 534 4.04 6.91 -39.32
N GLN A 535 3.66 7.84 -40.19
CA GLN A 535 3.44 9.24 -39.80
C GLN A 535 2.27 9.88 -40.58
N SER A 536 1.49 10.73 -39.92
CA SER A 536 0.46 11.57 -40.53
C SER A 536 0.53 12.99 -39.98
N PRO A 537 0.87 14.01 -40.80
CA PRO A 537 0.82 15.41 -40.38
C PRO A 537 -0.58 15.84 -39.90
N LYS A 538 -1.64 15.29 -40.51
CA LYS A 538 -3.04 15.55 -40.13
C LYS A 538 -3.56 14.67 -39.00
N GLY A 539 -2.82 13.62 -38.63
CA GLY A 539 -3.32 12.52 -37.81
C GLY A 539 -4.18 11.53 -38.60
N VAL A 540 -4.45 10.38 -38.01
CA VAL A 540 -5.54 9.46 -38.40
C VAL A 540 -6.33 9.14 -37.14
N GLY A 541 -7.66 9.29 -37.14
CA GLY A 541 -8.49 9.01 -35.97
C GLY A 541 -8.45 7.53 -35.60
N LEU A 542 -8.32 7.20 -34.31
CA LEU A 542 -8.17 5.79 -33.90
C LEU A 542 -9.39 4.92 -34.30
N LEU A 543 -10.61 5.48 -34.24
CA LEU A 543 -11.81 4.81 -34.77
C LEU A 543 -11.74 4.59 -36.29
N GLU A 544 -11.23 5.55 -37.06
CA GLU A 544 -11.12 5.44 -38.51
C GLU A 544 -10.11 4.34 -38.89
N ALA A 545 -8.97 4.31 -38.20
CA ALA A 545 -7.93 3.30 -38.41
C ALA A 545 -8.38 1.87 -38.07
N LEU A 546 -9.31 1.71 -37.12
CA LEU A 546 -9.90 0.42 -36.75
C LEU A 546 -11.08 0.00 -37.64
N ALA A 547 -11.77 0.95 -38.27
CA ALA A 547 -12.93 0.69 -39.14
C ALA A 547 -12.56 0.50 -40.62
N ARG A 548 -11.38 0.96 -41.05
CA ARG A 548 -10.86 0.81 -42.41
C ARG A 548 -9.88 -0.37 -42.50
N LYS A 549 -9.59 -0.82 -43.72
CA LYS A 549 -8.57 -1.87 -43.95
C LYS A 549 -7.14 -1.32 -43.70
N PRO A 550 -6.16 -2.19 -43.39
CA PRO A 550 -4.78 -1.76 -43.18
C PRO A 550 -4.14 -1.05 -44.39
N GLY A 551 -4.39 -1.53 -45.62
CA GLY A 551 -3.88 -0.90 -46.85
C GLY A 551 -4.50 0.46 -47.12
N ASP A 552 -5.82 0.56 -47.02
CA ASP A 552 -6.60 1.81 -47.01
C ASP A 552 -6.00 2.90 -46.10
N VAL A 553 -5.61 2.52 -44.88
CA VAL A 553 -4.99 3.41 -43.89
C VAL A 553 -3.54 3.71 -44.25
N LEU A 554 -2.73 2.71 -44.59
CA LEU A 554 -1.34 2.89 -45.03
C LEU A 554 -1.23 3.84 -46.23
N ASN A 555 -2.23 3.86 -47.10
CA ASN A 555 -2.29 4.77 -48.25
C ASN A 555 -2.43 6.26 -47.84
N THR A 556 -2.98 6.60 -46.66
CA THR A 556 -3.01 8.00 -46.17
C THR A 556 -1.75 8.41 -45.38
N LEU A 557 -0.89 7.45 -45.00
CA LEU A 557 0.29 7.67 -44.15
C LEU A 557 1.59 7.89 -44.94
N GLU A 558 2.50 8.68 -44.39
CA GLU A 558 3.94 8.56 -44.70
C GLU A 558 4.45 7.25 -44.08
N ALA A 559 5.21 6.46 -44.85
CA ALA A 559 5.71 5.16 -44.43
C ALA A 559 7.18 4.96 -44.84
N GLN A 560 7.99 4.55 -43.86
CA GLN A 560 9.39 4.15 -44.02
C GLN A 560 9.57 2.76 -43.37
N ALA A 561 10.41 1.92 -43.97
CA ALA A 561 10.77 0.63 -43.41
C ALA A 561 12.22 0.28 -43.78
N ASP A 562 12.97 -0.22 -42.82
CA ASP A 562 14.38 -0.58 -42.95
C ASP A 562 14.72 -1.82 -42.11
N ALA A 563 15.70 -2.61 -42.56
CA ALA A 563 16.17 -3.81 -41.86
C ALA A 563 17.67 -4.02 -42.13
N GLU A 564 18.41 -4.60 -41.16
CA GLU A 564 19.89 -4.61 -41.10
C GLU A 564 20.58 -5.92 -41.52
#